data_AF-A0A9E4F908-F1
#
_entry.id   AF-A0A9E4F908-F1
#
_cell.length_a   1.000
_cell.length_b   1.000
_cell.length_c   1.000
_cell.angle_alpha   90.00
_cell.angle_beta   90.00
_cell.angle_gamma   90.00
#
_symmetry.space_group_name_H-M   'P 1'
#
loop_
_entity.id
_entity.type
_entity.pdbx_description
1 polymer ?
#
loop_
_entity_poly.entity_id
_entity_poly.type
_entity_poly.pdbx_seq_one_letter_code
_entity_poly.pdbx_strand_id
1 'polypeptide(L)'
;MLLQRLSEFADSGRFEVPPTFYTIRPIRYLIDLDTAGRPLGRSPVVTSDPNRPGMRRGVPRMAPFLVRSKGVRPLLLSDNGEYTLGVRREGSNQERVSVRHVAYVELVDRCSQATGLASMQAVSRFFHDGGVKRLNLGTAFDAAAGVTFRVNGEFPTESPLVRRFWAEVAGDAGERVLQCLVCGQERPVLDRLQKKVKEIPGGHPTGTSLISAHNSVFESYGLKEQPDRTYLRRMRREVYRVAKPPAVEPGRPYRVPLNEAHPVVKREAPKGLGPGGDLPRGIRCQGTGWRSEGRRQQIRTQ
;
A
#
# COMPACT_ATOMS: atom_id res chain seq x y z
N MET A 1 -10.66 -13.80 -16.83
CA MET A 1 -9.60 -13.86 -15.79
C MET A 1 -10.20 -13.54 -14.41
N LEU A 2 -9.66 -14.04 -13.28
CA LEU A 2 -10.22 -13.80 -11.93
C LEU A 2 -10.42 -12.29 -11.64
N LEU A 3 -9.46 -11.45 -12.01
CA LEU A 3 -9.52 -10.00 -11.79
C LEU A 3 -10.64 -9.32 -12.56
N GLN A 4 -10.95 -9.78 -13.78
CA GLN A 4 -12.08 -9.26 -14.56
C GLN A 4 -13.42 -9.61 -13.91
N ARG A 5 -13.58 -10.86 -13.43
CA ARG A 5 -14.79 -11.28 -12.70
C ARG A 5 -14.99 -10.49 -11.40
N LEU A 6 -13.91 -10.17 -10.69
CA LEU A 6 -13.96 -9.31 -9.51
C LEU A 6 -14.37 -7.87 -9.86
N SER A 7 -13.91 -7.34 -11.00
CA SER A 7 -14.34 -6.02 -11.51
C SER A 7 -15.82 -6.03 -11.87
N GLU A 8 -16.26 -6.99 -12.70
CA GLU A 8 -17.68 -7.16 -13.07
C GLU A 8 -18.58 -7.29 -11.85
N PHE A 9 -18.13 -8.03 -10.83
CA PHE A 9 -18.88 -8.19 -9.58
C PHE A 9 -18.97 -6.88 -8.78
N ALA A 10 -17.89 -6.09 -8.74
CA ALA A 10 -17.93 -4.75 -8.13
C ALA A 10 -18.88 -3.81 -8.90
N ASP A 11 -18.87 -3.88 -10.23
CA ASP A 11 -19.71 -3.06 -11.11
C ASP A 11 -21.18 -3.49 -11.11
N SER A 12 -21.48 -4.71 -10.65
CA SER A 12 -22.86 -5.23 -10.56
C SER A 12 -23.75 -4.51 -9.54
N GLY A 13 -23.19 -3.62 -8.72
CA GLY A 13 -23.92 -2.85 -7.70
C GLY A 13 -24.41 -3.70 -6.51
N ARG A 14 -24.06 -4.99 -6.47
CA ARG A 14 -24.46 -5.91 -5.39
C ARG A 14 -23.80 -5.61 -4.05
N PHE A 15 -22.77 -4.76 -4.04
CA PHE A 15 -22.04 -4.31 -2.86
C PHE A 15 -21.74 -2.83 -2.96
N GLU A 16 -21.85 -2.13 -1.84
CA GLU A 16 -21.41 -0.74 -1.76
C GLU A 16 -19.88 -0.69 -1.75
N VAL A 17 -19.31 -0.21 -2.86
CA VAL A 17 -17.87 -0.02 -2.99
C VAL A 17 -17.52 1.37 -2.43
N PRO A 18 -16.59 1.48 -1.47
CA PRO A 18 -16.10 2.77 -1.00
C PRO A 18 -15.58 3.61 -2.18
N PRO A 19 -15.71 4.95 -2.13
CA PRO A 19 -15.02 5.82 -3.08
C PRO A 19 -13.52 5.48 -3.16
N THR A 20 -12.91 5.71 -4.32
CA THR A 20 -11.49 5.42 -4.53
C THR A 20 -10.63 6.10 -3.48
N PHE A 21 -9.74 5.33 -2.83
CA PHE A 21 -8.93 5.78 -1.70
C PHE A 21 -9.74 6.27 -0.49
N TYR A 22 -10.92 5.72 -0.25
CA TYR A 22 -11.65 5.88 1.01
C TYR A 22 -11.75 4.55 1.76
N THR A 23 -11.85 4.63 3.07
CA THR A 23 -12.22 3.49 3.92
C THR A 23 -12.94 3.98 5.16
N ILE A 24 -13.73 3.09 5.77
CA ILE A 24 -14.32 3.34 7.09
C ILE A 24 -13.21 3.35 8.13
N ARG A 25 -13.10 4.43 8.91
CA ARG A 25 -12.14 4.59 10.01
C ARG A 25 -12.77 5.28 11.21
N PRO A 26 -12.35 4.98 12.44
CA PRO A 26 -12.75 5.78 13.58
C PRO A 26 -12.10 7.17 13.49
N ILE A 27 -12.91 8.21 13.58
CA ILE A 27 -12.46 9.61 13.70
C ILE A 27 -12.86 10.09 15.09
N ARG A 28 -11.91 10.52 15.91
CA ARG A 28 -12.16 10.85 17.32
C ARG A 28 -12.54 12.30 17.53
N TYR A 29 -11.90 13.20 16.79
CA TYR A 29 -12.07 14.65 16.95
C TYR A 29 -12.72 15.25 15.72
N LEU A 30 -13.74 16.07 15.95
CA LEU A 30 -14.44 16.84 14.94
C LEU A 30 -14.25 18.33 15.23
N ILE A 31 -13.77 19.08 14.24
CA ILE A 31 -13.69 20.53 14.29
C ILE A 31 -14.88 21.08 13.48
N ASP A 32 -15.83 21.67 14.19
CA ASP A 32 -16.99 22.32 13.60
C ASP A 32 -16.66 23.77 13.25
N LEU A 33 -16.85 24.14 11.99
CA LEU A 33 -16.60 25.48 11.47
C LEU A 33 -17.89 26.11 10.93
N ASP A 34 -17.99 27.42 11.04
CA ASP A 34 -18.92 28.21 10.22
C ASP A 34 -18.44 28.36 8.77
N THR A 35 -19.24 29.01 7.93
CA THR A 35 -18.91 29.28 6.52
C THR A 35 -17.71 30.22 6.33
N ALA A 36 -17.30 30.96 7.37
CA ALA A 36 -16.13 31.82 7.34
C ALA A 36 -14.84 31.10 7.78
N GLY A 37 -14.93 29.84 8.24
CA GLY A 37 -13.78 29.09 8.74
C GLY A 37 -13.49 29.30 10.23
N ARG A 38 -14.44 29.88 10.98
CA ARG A 38 -14.29 30.09 12.42
C ARG A 38 -14.81 28.88 13.18
N PRO A 39 -14.08 28.39 14.20
CA PRO A 39 -14.58 27.31 15.05
C PRO A 39 -15.86 27.70 15.77
N LEU A 40 -16.88 26.84 15.72
CA LEU A 40 -18.12 27.01 16.47
C LEU A 40 -17.94 26.76 17.97
N GLY A 41 -16.88 26.07 18.35
CA GLY A 41 -16.52 25.78 19.74
C GLY A 41 -15.03 25.99 19.99
N ARG A 42 -14.67 26.26 21.24
CA ARG A 42 -13.26 26.40 21.65
C ARG A 42 -12.53 25.06 21.69
N SER A 43 -13.23 23.93 21.77
CA SER A 43 -12.62 22.60 21.81
C SER A 43 -13.19 21.72 20.69
N PRO A 44 -12.40 20.81 20.11
CA PRO A 44 -12.94 19.83 19.17
C PRO A 44 -14.01 18.96 19.83
N VAL A 45 -15.06 18.62 19.07
CA VAL A 45 -16.08 17.68 19.52
C VAL A 45 -15.46 16.28 19.58
N VAL A 46 -15.51 15.67 20.75
CA VAL A 46 -15.04 14.30 20.98
C VAL A 46 -16.16 13.33 20.63
N THR A 47 -15.94 12.46 19.65
CA THR A 47 -16.94 11.51 19.17
C THR A 47 -16.72 10.09 19.69
N SER A 48 -15.63 9.86 20.44
CA SER A 48 -15.38 8.56 21.05
C SER A 48 -16.30 8.32 22.24
N ASP A 49 -16.83 7.10 22.33
CA ASP A 49 -17.65 6.65 23.45
C ASP A 49 -17.03 5.38 24.08
N PRO A 50 -16.50 5.44 25.31
CA PRO A 50 -15.88 4.29 25.97
C PRO A 50 -16.87 3.14 26.24
N ASN A 51 -18.15 3.47 26.40
CA ASN A 51 -19.22 2.51 26.72
C ASN A 51 -19.73 1.76 25.49
N ARG A 52 -19.42 2.25 24.28
CA ARG A 52 -19.80 1.60 23.02
C ARG A 52 -18.58 0.99 22.32
N PRO A 53 -18.40 -0.35 22.33
CA PRO A 53 -17.20 -1.01 21.78
C PRO A 53 -16.79 -0.55 20.37
N GLY A 54 -17.75 -0.33 19.46
CA GLY A 54 -17.50 0.14 18.10
C GLY A 54 -17.15 1.62 17.95
N MET A 55 -17.28 2.42 19.03
CA MET A 55 -17.03 3.87 19.04
C MET A 55 -15.97 4.28 20.06
N ARG A 56 -15.32 3.34 20.76
CA ARG A 56 -14.27 3.63 21.76
C ARG A 56 -13.13 4.51 21.23
N ARG A 57 -12.86 4.43 19.93
CA ARG A 57 -11.78 5.18 19.25
C ARG A 57 -12.29 6.38 18.43
N GLY A 58 -13.59 6.66 18.47
CA GLY A 58 -14.27 7.63 17.62
C GLY A 58 -15.36 6.99 16.78
N VAL A 59 -16.24 7.82 16.20
CA VAL A 59 -17.30 7.36 15.31
C VAL A 59 -16.70 6.85 14.00
N PRO A 60 -17.07 5.65 13.52
CA PRO A 60 -16.67 5.16 12.20
C PRO A 60 -17.20 6.07 11.09
N ARG A 61 -16.32 6.57 10.23
CA ARG A 61 -16.67 7.42 9.08
C ARG A 61 -15.98 6.94 7.81
N MET A 62 -16.69 7.06 6.70
CA MET A 62 -16.11 6.89 5.36
C MET A 62 -15.21 8.08 5.06
N ALA A 63 -13.88 7.87 5.03
CA ALA A 63 -12.93 8.99 4.97
C ALA A 63 -11.72 8.71 4.06
N PRO A 64 -11.08 9.77 3.52
CA PRO A 64 -9.87 9.68 2.69
C PRO A 64 -8.75 8.86 3.34
N PHE A 65 -8.19 7.88 2.64
CA PHE A 65 -7.20 6.95 3.18
C PHE A 65 -6.19 6.51 2.14
N LEU A 66 -4.95 6.35 2.58
CA LEU A 66 -3.91 5.62 1.87
C LEU A 66 -2.96 4.97 2.87
N VAL A 67 -2.30 3.90 2.44
CA VAL A 67 -1.19 3.31 3.20
C VAL A 67 0.05 4.16 2.95
N ARG A 68 0.55 4.79 4.01
CA ARG A 68 1.76 5.60 3.92
C ARG A 68 3.00 4.71 3.72
N SER A 69 3.86 5.11 2.79
CA SER A 69 5.25 4.65 2.72
C SER A 69 6.12 5.49 3.67
N LYS A 70 7.45 5.32 3.61
CA LYS A 70 8.35 6.26 4.28
C LYS A 70 8.18 7.64 3.63
N GLY A 71 7.99 8.69 4.42
CA GLY A 71 7.85 10.06 3.93
C GLY A 71 6.75 10.85 4.63
N VAL A 72 6.52 12.07 4.16
CA VAL A 72 5.46 12.96 4.61
C VAL A 72 4.31 12.86 3.60
N ARG A 73 3.25 12.12 3.96
CA ARG A 73 2.09 11.90 3.09
C ARG A 73 0.80 12.12 3.88
N PRO A 74 0.25 13.36 3.89
CA PRO A 74 -0.95 13.69 4.63
C PRO A 74 -2.20 13.00 4.06
N LEU A 75 -3.19 12.77 4.92
CA LEU A 75 -4.53 12.29 4.57
C LEU A 75 -5.50 13.45 4.59
N LEU A 76 -6.12 13.75 3.45
CA LEU A 76 -7.05 14.88 3.33
C LEU A 76 -8.18 14.77 4.38
N LEU A 77 -8.33 15.80 5.21
CA LEU A 77 -9.43 15.98 6.18
C LEU A 77 -9.69 14.81 7.14
N SER A 78 -8.72 13.93 7.35
CA SER A 78 -8.94 12.72 8.16
C SER A 78 -7.66 12.16 8.78
N ASP A 79 -6.62 13.00 8.85
CA ASP A 79 -5.34 12.66 9.45
C ASP A 79 -5.36 12.77 10.98
N ASN A 80 -4.27 12.38 11.62
CA ASN A 80 -4.10 12.52 13.06
C ASN A 80 -3.76 13.95 13.48
N GLY A 81 -3.61 14.19 14.78
CA GLY A 81 -3.27 15.50 15.34
C GLY A 81 -1.90 16.04 14.94
N GLU A 82 -0.92 15.18 14.65
CA GLU A 82 0.41 15.64 14.20
C GLU A 82 0.35 16.31 12.83
N TYR A 83 -0.37 15.71 11.89
CA TYR A 83 -0.56 16.29 10.55
C TYR A 83 -1.59 17.40 10.57
N THR A 84 -2.76 17.16 11.17
CA THR A 84 -3.89 18.09 11.07
C THR A 84 -3.68 19.35 11.91
N LEU A 85 -3.08 19.24 13.10
CA LEU A 85 -3.00 20.33 14.07
C LEU A 85 -1.56 20.68 14.48
N GLY A 86 -0.55 20.00 13.95
CA GLY A 86 0.85 20.23 14.33
C GLY A 86 1.16 19.86 15.79
N VAL A 87 0.31 19.06 16.44
CA VAL A 87 0.46 18.68 17.84
C VAL A 87 1.25 17.39 17.93
N ARG A 88 2.41 17.44 18.59
CA ARG A 88 3.26 16.26 18.77
C ARG A 88 2.61 15.25 19.72
N ARG A 89 2.74 13.97 19.41
CA ARG A 89 2.58 12.90 20.40
C ARG A 89 3.89 12.67 21.16
N GLU A 90 3.82 11.97 22.27
CA GLU A 90 5.00 11.56 23.03
C GLU A 90 6.02 10.81 22.15
N GLY A 91 7.30 11.14 22.32
CA GLY A 91 8.40 10.55 21.55
C GLY A 91 8.52 11.00 20.08
N SER A 92 7.67 11.92 19.59
CA SER A 92 7.78 12.43 18.22
C SER A 92 8.63 13.69 18.12
N ASN A 93 9.45 13.75 17.06
CA ASN A 93 10.34 14.88 16.78
C ASN A 93 9.52 16.10 16.29
N GLN A 94 9.71 17.26 16.93
CA GLN A 94 8.94 18.48 16.68
C GLN A 94 9.10 19.02 15.25
N GLU A 95 10.32 19.02 14.72
CA GLU A 95 10.62 19.48 13.36
C GLU A 95 9.87 18.64 12.33
N ARG A 96 9.87 17.32 12.49
CA ARG A 96 9.09 16.41 11.63
C ARG A 96 7.59 16.65 11.73
N VAL A 97 7.07 16.97 12.91
CA VAL A 97 5.64 17.32 13.09
C VAL A 97 5.32 18.62 12.36
N SER A 98 6.19 19.63 12.43
CA SER A 98 6.03 20.88 11.69
C SER A 98 5.98 20.65 10.18
N VAL A 99 6.92 19.90 9.62
CA VAL A 99 6.93 19.57 8.17
C VAL A 99 5.65 18.84 7.74
N ARG A 100 5.16 17.90 8.58
CA ARG A 100 3.90 17.19 8.32
C ARG A 100 2.70 18.10 8.31
N HIS A 101 2.65 19.04 9.25
CA HIS A 101 1.57 19.99 9.35
C HIS A 101 1.55 20.96 8.16
N VAL A 102 2.71 21.48 7.76
CA VAL A 102 2.85 22.31 6.56
C VAL A 102 2.33 21.56 5.33
N ALA A 103 2.80 20.33 5.09
CA ALA A 103 2.35 19.53 3.95
C ALA A 103 0.83 19.23 3.99
N TYR A 104 0.25 19.10 5.19
CA TYR A 104 -1.19 18.92 5.35
C TYR A 104 -1.97 20.19 4.96
N VAL A 105 -1.53 21.36 5.42
CA VAL A 105 -2.16 22.65 5.07
C VAL A 105 -2.07 22.91 3.57
N GLU A 106 -0.91 22.65 2.96
CA GLU A 106 -0.74 22.74 1.49
C GLU A 106 -1.69 21.80 0.73
N LEU A 107 -1.92 20.58 1.23
CA LEU A 107 -2.89 19.66 0.64
C LEU A 107 -4.33 20.20 0.72
N VAL A 108 -4.69 20.80 1.86
CA VAL A 108 -6.00 21.44 2.05
C VAL A 108 -6.16 22.62 1.09
N ASP A 109 -5.14 23.45 0.95
CA ASP A 109 -5.16 24.62 0.06
C ASP A 109 -5.30 24.20 -1.41
N ARG A 110 -4.55 23.19 -1.86
CA ARG A 110 -4.71 22.64 -3.22
C ARG A 110 -6.12 22.11 -3.46
N CYS A 111 -6.70 21.41 -2.48
CA CYS A 111 -8.07 20.92 -2.58
C CYS A 111 -9.08 22.09 -2.67
N SER A 112 -8.89 23.12 -1.85
CA SER A 112 -9.70 24.34 -1.88
C SER A 112 -9.66 25.03 -3.24
N GLN A 113 -8.46 25.22 -3.80
CA GLN A 113 -8.26 25.83 -5.11
C GLN A 113 -8.86 24.98 -6.24
N ALA A 114 -8.60 23.66 -6.25
CA ALA A 114 -9.06 22.78 -7.31
C ALA A 114 -10.59 22.59 -7.32
N THR A 115 -11.23 22.58 -6.15
CA THR A 115 -12.67 22.33 -6.03
C THR A 115 -13.51 23.60 -6.01
N GLY A 116 -12.95 24.74 -5.61
CA GLY A 116 -13.68 26.01 -5.47
C GLY A 116 -14.79 26.00 -4.40
N LEU A 117 -14.88 24.94 -3.58
CA LEU A 117 -15.97 24.75 -2.63
C LEU A 117 -15.84 25.70 -1.44
N ALA A 118 -16.93 26.38 -1.08
CA ALA A 118 -16.99 27.22 0.11
C ALA A 118 -16.61 26.47 1.40
N SER A 119 -16.97 25.19 1.50
CA SER A 119 -16.60 24.34 2.64
C SER A 119 -15.08 24.09 2.71
N MET A 120 -14.41 23.88 1.58
CA MET A 120 -12.95 23.75 1.55
C MET A 120 -12.24 25.09 1.80
N GLN A 121 -12.80 26.19 1.29
CA GLN A 121 -12.31 27.53 1.58
C GLN A 121 -12.40 27.87 3.07
N ALA A 122 -13.47 27.49 3.75
CA ALA A 122 -13.61 27.65 5.20
C ALA A 122 -12.54 26.87 5.97
N VAL A 123 -12.25 25.61 5.58
CA VAL A 123 -11.18 24.82 6.21
C VAL A 123 -9.80 25.42 5.92
N SER A 124 -9.53 25.88 4.70
CA SER A 124 -8.28 26.58 4.36
C SER A 124 -8.13 27.86 5.20
N ARG A 125 -9.16 28.71 5.28
CA ARG A 125 -9.19 29.92 6.12
C ARG A 125 -8.96 29.61 7.59
N PHE A 126 -9.54 28.54 8.12
CA PHE A 126 -9.28 28.10 9.50
C PHE A 126 -7.79 27.96 9.79
N PHE A 127 -7.00 27.38 8.88
CA PHE A 127 -5.56 27.25 9.07
C PHE A 127 -4.84 28.60 8.98
N HIS A 128 -5.11 29.38 7.94
CA HIS A 128 -4.43 30.66 7.69
C HIS A 128 -4.74 31.74 8.73
N ASP A 129 -5.94 31.72 9.32
CA ASP A 129 -6.35 32.66 10.37
C ASP A 129 -5.85 32.25 11.78
N GLY A 130 -4.99 31.23 11.86
CA GLY A 130 -4.47 30.71 13.12
C GLY A 130 -5.50 29.97 13.96
N GLY A 131 -6.52 29.38 13.32
CA GLY A 131 -7.61 28.66 13.99
C GLY A 131 -7.13 27.53 14.90
N VAL A 132 -6.03 26.85 14.56
CA VAL A 132 -5.40 25.84 15.44
C VAL A 132 -5.04 26.43 16.81
N LYS A 133 -4.50 27.66 16.85
CA LYS A 133 -4.12 28.35 18.11
C LYS A 133 -5.33 28.78 18.93
N ARG A 134 -6.51 28.90 18.30
CA ARG A 134 -7.78 29.25 18.97
C ARG A 134 -8.46 28.05 19.62
N LEU A 135 -8.04 26.83 19.28
CA LEU A 135 -8.54 25.61 19.89
C LEU A 135 -7.87 25.35 21.24
N ASN A 136 -8.69 25.09 22.25
CA ASN A 136 -8.31 24.48 23.51
C ASN A 136 -8.47 22.95 23.38
N LEU A 137 -7.37 22.26 23.15
CA LEU A 137 -7.35 20.80 23.01
C LEU A 137 -7.44 20.07 24.37
N GLY A 138 -7.06 20.75 25.46
CA GLY A 138 -6.95 20.14 26.78
C GLY A 138 -5.80 19.13 26.90
N THR A 139 -5.58 18.64 28.12
CA THR A 139 -4.50 17.68 28.44
C THR A 139 -4.81 16.25 27.99
N ALA A 140 -6.09 15.91 27.81
CA ALA A 140 -6.54 14.58 27.38
C ALA A 140 -6.57 14.40 25.85
N PHE A 141 -6.03 15.36 25.08
CA PHE A 141 -5.98 15.27 23.63
C PHE A 141 -5.00 14.18 23.17
N ASP A 142 -5.51 13.26 22.36
CA ASP A 142 -4.73 12.17 21.76
C ASP A 142 -4.30 12.56 20.34
N ALA A 143 -3.05 13.02 20.21
CA ALA A 143 -2.48 13.42 18.92
C ALA A 143 -2.35 12.26 17.91
N ALA A 144 -2.50 11.00 18.33
CA ALA A 144 -2.52 9.86 17.42
C ALA A 144 -3.91 9.59 16.81
N ALA A 145 -4.97 10.17 17.37
CA ALA A 145 -6.33 9.93 16.91
C ALA A 145 -6.70 10.79 15.68
N GLY A 146 -7.61 10.28 14.86
CA GLY A 146 -8.07 10.96 13.66
C GLY A 146 -8.89 12.22 13.97
N VAL A 147 -8.65 13.26 13.18
CA VAL A 147 -9.31 14.57 13.21
C VAL A 147 -10.01 14.80 11.87
N THR A 148 -11.23 15.34 11.88
CA THR A 148 -11.94 15.76 10.67
C THR A 148 -12.64 17.10 10.87
N PHE A 149 -13.21 17.64 9.80
CA PHE A 149 -13.89 18.93 9.76
C PHE A 149 -15.34 18.76 9.33
N ARG A 150 -16.22 19.57 9.91
CA ARG A 150 -17.58 19.79 9.42
C ARG A 150 -17.79 21.29 9.29
N VAL A 151 -18.31 21.72 8.15
CA VAL A 151 -18.53 23.13 7.83
C VAL A 151 -20.02 23.34 7.65
N ASN A 152 -20.61 24.22 8.46
CA ASN A 152 -22.04 24.51 8.42
C ASN A 152 -22.93 23.25 8.41
N GLY A 153 -22.57 22.26 9.22
CA GLY A 153 -23.32 20.99 9.32
C GLY A 153 -22.93 19.90 8.32
N GLU A 154 -22.12 20.21 7.30
CA GLU A 154 -21.75 19.27 6.24
C GLU A 154 -20.29 18.81 6.34
N PHE A 155 -20.03 17.55 5.97
CA PHE A 155 -18.68 17.00 5.91
C PHE A 155 -18.08 17.23 4.51
N PRO A 156 -17.01 18.04 4.36
CA PRO A 156 -16.41 18.26 3.05
C PRO A 156 -15.89 16.96 2.43
N THR A 157 -15.50 15.97 3.25
CA THR A 157 -15.07 14.64 2.79
C THR A 157 -16.13 13.87 2.01
N GLU A 158 -17.41 14.21 2.20
CA GLU A 158 -18.53 13.55 1.54
C GLU A 158 -18.83 14.17 0.16
N SER A 159 -18.29 15.35 -0.14
CA SER A 159 -18.45 16.01 -1.43
C SER A 159 -17.87 15.19 -2.59
N PRO A 160 -18.60 15.01 -3.71
CA PRO A 160 -18.08 14.35 -4.91
C PRO A 160 -16.81 15.00 -5.47
N LEU A 161 -16.69 16.34 -5.40
CA LEU A 161 -15.51 17.05 -5.91
C LEU A 161 -14.27 16.77 -5.04
N VAL A 162 -14.44 16.74 -3.71
CA VAL A 162 -13.36 16.38 -2.79
C VAL A 162 -12.93 14.93 -2.97
N ARG A 163 -13.89 14.02 -3.20
CA ARG A 163 -13.60 12.60 -3.51
C ARG A 163 -12.78 12.46 -4.79
N ARG A 164 -13.14 13.19 -5.85
CA ARG A 164 -12.41 13.19 -7.14
C ARG A 164 -10.99 13.73 -6.98
N PHE A 165 -10.84 14.91 -6.36
CA PHE A 165 -9.53 15.49 -6.06
C PHE A 165 -8.65 14.53 -5.25
N TRP A 166 -9.20 13.91 -4.21
CA TRP A 166 -8.45 12.96 -3.40
C TRP A 166 -8.05 11.71 -4.20
N ALA A 167 -8.93 11.20 -5.06
CA ALA A 167 -8.62 10.03 -5.87
C ALA A 167 -7.45 10.29 -6.84
N GLU A 168 -7.39 11.48 -7.42
CA GLU A 168 -6.28 11.93 -8.26
C GLU A 168 -4.98 12.03 -7.45
N VAL A 169 -4.97 12.83 -6.38
CA VAL A 169 -3.76 13.06 -5.56
C VAL A 169 -3.24 11.77 -4.89
N ALA A 170 -4.15 10.89 -4.46
CA ALA A 170 -3.77 9.62 -3.86
C ALA A 170 -3.28 8.60 -4.90
N GLY A 171 -3.83 8.65 -6.11
CA GLY A 171 -3.48 7.81 -7.26
C GLY A 171 -2.19 8.20 -7.97
N ASP A 172 -1.83 9.49 -7.96
CA ASP A 172 -0.62 10.06 -8.58
C ASP A 172 0.68 9.73 -7.82
N ALA A 173 0.65 8.73 -6.94
CA ALA A 173 1.83 8.27 -6.20
C ALA A 173 2.75 7.35 -7.01
N GLY A 174 2.34 6.95 -8.21
CA GLY A 174 3.08 6.00 -9.04
C GLY A 174 3.81 6.71 -10.16
N GLU A 175 5.13 6.83 -10.07
CA GLU A 175 5.97 7.29 -11.20
C GLU A 175 5.95 6.30 -12.38
N ARG A 176 5.49 5.06 -12.15
CA ARG A 176 5.49 3.98 -13.13
C ARG A 176 4.12 3.81 -13.77
N VAL A 177 4.12 3.66 -15.08
CA VAL A 177 2.96 3.25 -15.88
C VAL A 177 3.17 1.80 -16.32
N LEU A 178 2.18 0.94 -16.09
CA LEU A 178 2.16 -0.46 -16.58
C LEU A 178 0.81 -0.78 -17.22
N GLN A 179 0.78 -1.86 -18.00
CA GLN A 179 -0.45 -2.38 -18.56
C GLN A 179 -1.37 -2.94 -17.46
N CYS A 180 -2.61 -2.47 -17.42
CA CYS A 180 -3.63 -2.97 -16.52
C CYS A 180 -4.04 -4.40 -16.88
N LEU A 181 -3.94 -5.35 -15.94
CA LEU A 181 -4.34 -6.75 -16.13
C LEU A 181 -5.86 -6.97 -16.30
N VAL A 182 -6.68 -5.93 -16.08
CA VAL A 182 -8.14 -6.01 -16.23
C VAL A 182 -8.57 -5.55 -17.62
N CYS A 183 -8.14 -4.33 -18.02
CA CYS A 183 -8.59 -3.68 -19.25
C CYS A 183 -7.54 -3.61 -20.37
N GLY A 184 -6.28 -3.98 -20.10
CA GLY A 184 -5.19 -3.92 -21.08
C GLY A 184 -4.66 -2.52 -21.39
N GLN A 185 -5.21 -1.45 -20.80
CA GLN A 185 -4.73 -0.08 -20.97
C GLN A 185 -3.54 0.23 -20.07
N GLU A 186 -2.64 1.09 -20.52
CA GLU A 186 -1.55 1.65 -19.71
C GLU A 186 -2.11 2.58 -18.63
N ARG A 187 -1.76 2.32 -17.36
CA ARG A 187 -2.21 3.11 -16.20
C ARG A 187 -1.09 3.27 -15.17
N PRO A 188 -1.10 4.38 -14.38
CA PRO A 188 -0.21 4.52 -13.24
C PRO A 188 -0.35 3.35 -12.27
N VAL A 189 0.79 2.87 -11.77
CA VAL A 189 0.86 1.74 -10.85
C VAL A 189 0.93 2.24 -9.44
N LEU A 190 0.09 1.68 -8.58
CA LEU A 190 0.23 1.91 -7.15
C LEU A 190 1.45 1.15 -6.62
N ASP A 191 2.42 1.90 -6.10
CA ASP A 191 3.61 1.36 -5.41
C ASP A 191 3.28 0.48 -4.21
N ARG A 192 2.03 0.49 -3.73
CA ARG A 192 1.55 -0.36 -2.65
C ARG A 192 0.05 -0.59 -2.74
N LEU A 193 -0.37 -1.80 -2.41
CA LEU A 193 -1.77 -2.12 -2.24
C LEU A 193 -2.34 -1.38 -1.01
N GLN A 194 -3.42 -0.61 -1.21
CA GLN A 194 -3.98 0.26 -0.17
C GLN A 194 -4.75 -0.50 0.91
N LYS A 195 -5.18 -1.73 0.63
CA LYS A 195 -5.86 -2.59 1.60
C LYS A 195 -5.55 -4.04 1.32
N LYS A 196 -5.17 -4.78 2.36
CA LYS A 196 -5.08 -6.24 2.30
C LYS A 196 -6.48 -6.83 2.35
N VAL A 197 -6.72 -7.87 1.57
CA VAL A 197 -7.99 -8.59 1.59
C VAL A 197 -7.97 -9.53 2.80
N LYS A 198 -8.92 -9.37 3.71
CA LYS A 198 -9.05 -10.21 4.89
C LYS A 198 -10.05 -11.34 4.62
N GLU A 199 -10.05 -12.34 5.51
CA GLU A 199 -11.07 -13.40 5.54
C GLU A 199 -11.12 -14.29 4.29
N ILE A 200 -10.02 -14.33 3.53
CA ILE A 200 -9.86 -15.32 2.47
C ILE A 200 -9.59 -16.69 3.12
N PRO A 201 -10.34 -17.76 2.79
CA PRO A 201 -10.03 -19.11 3.22
C PRO A 201 -8.60 -19.52 2.84
N GLY A 202 -7.80 -20.01 3.81
CA GLY A 202 -6.38 -20.30 3.61
C GLY A 202 -5.47 -19.07 3.44
N GLY A 203 -6.03 -17.87 3.53
CA GLY A 203 -5.31 -16.60 3.49
C GLY A 203 -4.58 -16.27 4.79
N HIS A 204 -3.76 -15.22 4.74
CA HIS A 204 -3.00 -14.80 5.92
C HIS A 204 -3.91 -14.13 6.96
N PRO A 205 -3.76 -14.41 8.26
CA PRO A 205 -4.62 -13.82 9.31
C PRO A 205 -4.61 -12.28 9.35
N THR A 206 -3.49 -11.66 8.95
CA THR A 206 -3.36 -10.19 8.89
C THR A 206 -3.81 -9.59 7.56
N GLY A 207 -4.32 -10.41 6.65
CA GLY A 207 -4.76 -10.05 5.30
C GLY A 207 -3.77 -10.48 4.22
N THR A 208 -4.32 -10.86 3.07
CA THR A 208 -3.62 -11.33 1.88
C THR A 208 -3.55 -10.21 0.84
N SER A 209 -2.41 -10.06 0.17
CA SER A 209 -2.25 -9.16 -0.97
C SER A 209 -2.76 -9.84 -2.24
N LEU A 210 -3.52 -9.11 -3.07
CA LEU A 210 -4.03 -9.64 -4.34
C LEU A 210 -2.92 -9.96 -5.34
N ILE A 211 -1.90 -9.10 -5.40
CA ILE A 211 -0.70 -9.26 -6.22
C ILE A 211 0.47 -8.75 -5.37
N SER A 212 1.58 -9.48 -5.32
CA SER A 212 2.80 -9.05 -4.66
C SER A 212 4.02 -9.39 -5.52
N ALA A 213 4.94 -8.43 -5.63
CA ALA A 213 6.25 -8.60 -6.24
C ALA A 213 7.30 -8.50 -5.12
N HIS A 214 7.68 -9.65 -4.55
CA HIS A 214 8.58 -9.74 -3.37
C HIS A 214 9.87 -10.54 -3.70
N ASN A 215 10.21 -10.70 -4.97
CA ASN A 215 11.41 -11.44 -5.38
C ASN A 215 12.21 -10.60 -6.38
N SER A 216 13.53 -10.70 -6.35
CA SER A 216 14.43 -10.01 -7.29
C SER A 216 14.14 -10.33 -8.75
N VAL A 217 13.45 -11.44 -9.05
CA VAL A 217 12.97 -11.76 -10.41
C VAL A 217 12.09 -10.63 -10.99
N PHE A 218 11.35 -9.90 -10.14
CA PHE A 218 10.49 -8.80 -10.57
C PHE A 218 11.24 -7.49 -10.85
N GLU A 219 12.52 -7.39 -10.48
CA GLU A 219 13.36 -6.23 -10.82
C GLU A 219 13.55 -6.09 -12.33
N SER A 220 13.51 -7.21 -13.06
CA SER A 220 13.53 -7.23 -14.53
C SER A 220 12.32 -6.51 -15.16
N TYR A 221 11.20 -6.42 -14.43
CA TYR A 221 10.01 -5.65 -14.80
C TYR A 221 10.00 -4.25 -14.18
N GLY A 222 11.14 -3.80 -13.65
CA GLY A 222 11.29 -2.50 -12.98
C GLY A 222 10.58 -2.42 -11.61
N LEU A 223 10.13 -3.54 -11.04
CA LEU A 223 9.45 -3.59 -9.75
C LEU A 223 10.47 -3.83 -8.63
N LYS A 224 10.58 -2.89 -7.69
CA LYS A 224 11.42 -3.03 -6.49
C LYS A 224 10.64 -3.67 -5.34
N GLU A 225 11.34 -4.38 -4.45
CA GLU A 225 10.73 -5.09 -3.32
C GLU A 225 9.76 -4.21 -2.51
N GLN A 226 8.54 -4.72 -2.29
CA GLN A 226 7.66 -4.19 -1.25
C GLN A 226 7.99 -4.85 0.09
N PRO A 227 8.46 -4.11 1.09
CA PRO A 227 8.80 -4.70 2.38
C PRO A 227 7.52 -5.04 3.15
N ASP A 228 7.05 -6.27 3.06
CA ASP A 228 6.13 -6.85 4.04
C ASP A 228 6.94 -7.71 5.01
N ARG A 229 7.33 -7.10 6.14
CA ARG A 229 8.19 -7.69 7.19
C ARG A 229 7.65 -8.98 7.83
N THR A 230 6.43 -9.41 7.48
CA THR A 230 5.79 -10.61 8.04
C THR A 230 6.34 -11.92 7.43
N TYR A 231 6.92 -11.87 6.23
CA TYR A 231 7.35 -13.07 5.48
C TYR A 231 8.62 -13.74 6.06
N LEU A 232 9.52 -12.96 6.66
CA LEU A 232 10.84 -13.46 7.08
C LEU A 232 10.87 -14.19 8.42
N ARG A 233 9.89 -14.00 9.32
CA ARG A 233 9.90 -14.67 10.63
C ARG A 233 9.48 -16.14 10.58
N ARG A 234 8.68 -16.54 9.58
CA ARG A 234 8.15 -17.91 9.48
C ARG A 234 9.03 -18.81 8.60
N MET A 235 9.51 -18.32 7.45
CA MET A 235 10.46 -19.09 6.62
C MET A 235 11.78 -19.38 7.35
N ARG A 236 12.28 -18.47 8.22
CA ARG A 236 13.46 -18.77 9.06
C ARG A 236 13.22 -19.85 10.11
N ARG A 237 11.98 -20.18 10.46
CA ARG A 237 11.67 -21.25 11.42
C ARG A 237 11.33 -22.58 10.75
N GLU A 238 10.70 -22.58 9.57
CA GLU A 238 10.44 -23.81 8.81
C GLU A 238 11.69 -24.33 8.07
N VAL A 239 12.52 -23.45 7.50
CA VAL A 239 13.72 -23.87 6.73
C VAL A 239 14.83 -24.42 7.63
N TYR A 240 14.89 -24.01 8.91
CA TYR A 240 15.88 -24.53 9.87
C TYR A 240 15.41 -25.78 10.64
N ARG A 241 14.17 -26.27 10.41
CA ARG A 241 13.68 -27.51 11.05
C ARG A 241 13.71 -28.72 10.12
N VAL A 242 14.03 -28.54 8.84
CA VAL A 242 14.21 -29.62 7.86
C VAL A 242 15.64 -29.58 7.29
N ALA A 243 16.63 -29.86 8.13
CA ALA A 243 17.97 -30.30 7.69
C ALA A 243 18.83 -30.77 8.89
N LYS A 244 18.47 -31.92 9.46
CA LYS A 244 19.49 -32.86 9.95
C LYS A 244 19.02 -34.26 9.54
N PRO A 245 19.48 -34.80 8.40
CA PRO A 245 19.14 -36.18 8.06
C PRO A 245 19.78 -37.11 9.10
N PRO A 246 19.09 -38.16 9.59
CA PRO A 246 19.75 -39.24 10.29
C PRO A 246 20.70 -39.98 9.33
N ALA A 247 21.80 -40.51 9.87
CA ALA A 247 22.78 -41.26 9.11
C ALA A 247 22.12 -42.46 8.40
N VAL A 248 22.35 -42.58 7.09
CA VAL A 248 21.88 -43.70 6.27
C VAL A 248 23.00 -44.74 6.25
N GLU A 249 22.71 -45.96 6.67
CA GLU A 249 23.62 -47.11 6.54
C GLU A 249 23.69 -47.61 5.08
N PRO A 250 24.86 -48.00 4.56
CA PRO A 250 24.99 -48.48 3.19
C PRO A 250 24.38 -49.88 3.04
N GLY A 251 23.41 -50.08 2.12
CA GLY A 251 23.06 -51.43 1.65
C GLY A 251 21.59 -51.79 1.39
N ARG A 252 20.61 -50.88 1.51
CA ARG A 252 19.22 -51.17 1.13
C ARG A 252 18.71 -50.27 0.00
N PRO A 253 18.14 -50.83 -1.09
CA PRO A 253 17.44 -50.02 -2.09
C PRO A 253 16.08 -49.58 -1.53
N TYR A 254 15.88 -48.28 -1.34
CA TYR A 254 14.59 -47.70 -1.01
C TYR A 254 13.81 -47.44 -2.30
N ARG A 255 12.68 -48.12 -2.50
CA ARG A 255 11.71 -47.81 -3.59
C ARG A 255 10.76 -46.73 -3.10
N VAL A 256 10.70 -45.60 -3.80
CA VAL A 256 9.62 -44.62 -3.68
C VAL A 256 8.68 -44.81 -4.87
N PRO A 257 7.35 -44.92 -4.68
CA PRO A 257 6.41 -44.98 -5.79
C PRO A 257 6.39 -43.63 -6.54
N LEU A 258 6.64 -43.70 -7.86
CA LEU A 258 6.39 -42.61 -8.79
C LEU A 258 4.87 -42.38 -8.87
N ASN A 259 4.43 -41.16 -8.55
CA ASN A 259 3.31 -40.51 -9.23
C ASN A 259 3.69 -39.03 -9.43
N GLU A 260 4.18 -38.77 -10.63
CA GLU A 260 3.99 -37.57 -11.45
C GLU A 260 4.10 -36.18 -10.80
N ALA A 261 5.33 -35.67 -10.76
CA ALA A 261 5.62 -34.29 -11.14
C ALA A 261 7.00 -34.27 -11.83
N HIS A 262 7.02 -34.01 -13.13
CA HIS A 262 8.27 -33.96 -13.89
C HIS A 262 9.13 -32.74 -13.50
N PRO A 263 10.47 -32.91 -13.52
CA PRO A 263 11.42 -31.98 -12.93
C PRO A 263 11.78 -30.79 -13.82
N VAL A 264 11.91 -29.61 -13.21
CA VAL A 264 12.74 -28.53 -13.74
C VAL A 264 14.20 -28.93 -13.57
N VAL A 265 14.86 -29.24 -14.68
CA VAL A 265 16.30 -29.49 -14.75
C VAL A 265 17.04 -28.18 -14.46
N LYS A 266 17.71 -28.09 -13.31
CA LYS A 266 18.79 -27.11 -13.11
C LYS A 266 20.11 -27.77 -13.53
N ARG A 267 20.70 -27.28 -14.61
CA ARG A 267 22.13 -27.50 -14.88
C ARG A 267 22.92 -26.47 -14.08
N GLU A 268 23.77 -26.95 -13.18
CA GLU A 268 24.77 -26.13 -12.51
C GLU A 268 25.87 -25.76 -13.50
N ALA A 269 26.24 -24.48 -13.54
CA ALA A 269 27.46 -24.03 -14.23
C ALA A 269 28.68 -24.36 -13.34
N PRO A 270 29.79 -24.89 -13.91
CA PRO A 270 30.98 -25.17 -13.12
C PRO A 270 31.61 -23.88 -12.59
N LYS A 271 31.99 -23.91 -11.31
CA LYS A 271 32.67 -22.82 -10.60
C LYS A 271 34.12 -22.71 -11.06
N GLY A 272 34.54 -21.50 -11.40
CA GLY A 272 35.95 -21.11 -11.46
C GLY A 272 36.24 -20.16 -12.62
N LEU A 273 36.31 -18.86 -12.35
CA LEU A 273 37.21 -17.86 -12.93
C LEU A 273 36.88 -16.49 -12.31
N GLY A 274 37.89 -15.86 -11.71
CA GLY A 274 37.80 -14.57 -11.00
C GLY A 274 37.64 -13.35 -11.91
N PRO A 275 37.61 -12.14 -11.35
CA PRO A 275 37.35 -10.91 -12.10
C PRO A 275 38.62 -10.47 -12.86
N GLY A 276 38.56 -10.47 -14.18
CA GLY A 276 39.63 -9.95 -15.05
C GLY A 276 40.01 -10.92 -16.17
N GLY A 277 39.33 -10.81 -17.32
CA GLY A 277 39.67 -11.53 -18.54
C GLY A 277 38.66 -11.21 -19.65
N ASP A 278 39.17 -10.77 -20.80
CA ASP A 278 38.39 -10.31 -21.95
C ASP A 278 37.40 -11.35 -22.51
N LEU A 279 36.25 -10.86 -22.98
CA LEU A 279 35.19 -11.63 -23.62
C LEU A 279 35.62 -12.12 -25.01
N PRO A 280 35.59 -13.43 -25.32
CA PRO A 280 35.63 -13.88 -26.71
C PRO A 280 34.28 -13.62 -27.39
N ARG A 281 34.37 -13.09 -28.61
CA ARG A 281 33.26 -12.66 -29.45
C ARG A 281 32.34 -13.84 -29.82
N GLY A 282 31.04 -13.55 -29.82
CA GLY A 282 30.09 -14.16 -30.75
C GLY A 282 29.19 -15.24 -30.18
N ILE A 283 28.17 -14.86 -29.41
CA ILE A 283 26.89 -15.58 -29.37
C ILE A 283 25.76 -14.54 -29.29
N ARG A 284 24.96 -14.48 -30.35
CA ARG A 284 23.78 -13.63 -30.52
C ARG A 284 22.55 -14.50 -30.22
N CYS A 285 21.65 -14.07 -29.35
CA CYS A 285 20.41 -14.80 -29.06
C CYS A 285 19.29 -14.29 -29.99
N GLN A 286 18.89 -15.10 -30.97
CA GLN A 286 17.60 -14.96 -31.65
C GLN A 286 16.66 -16.06 -31.12
N GLY A 287 15.37 -15.70 -31.05
CA GLY A 287 14.35 -16.45 -30.34
C GLY A 287 14.05 -17.85 -30.89
N THR A 288 13.42 -18.61 -30.00
CA THR A 288 12.54 -19.77 -30.28
C THR A 288 13.19 -20.99 -30.94
N GLY A 289 13.66 -21.93 -30.09
CA GLY A 289 13.70 -23.36 -30.39
C GLY A 289 15.10 -23.98 -30.57
N TRP A 290 15.34 -25.11 -29.90
CA TRP A 290 16.51 -25.96 -30.13
C TRP A 290 16.07 -27.21 -30.90
N ARG A 291 16.59 -27.41 -32.12
CA ARG A 291 16.62 -28.71 -32.80
C ARG A 291 17.98 -29.36 -32.56
N SER A 292 17.96 -30.65 -32.29
CA SER A 292 19.13 -31.52 -32.26
C SER A 292 19.56 -31.88 -33.69
N GLU A 293 20.73 -31.43 -34.13
CA GLU A 293 21.39 -32.02 -35.29
C GLU A 293 22.45 -33.01 -34.83
N GLY A 294 22.09 -34.30 -34.96
CA GLY A 294 23.01 -35.41 -34.80
C GLY A 294 24.09 -35.36 -35.88
N ARG A 295 25.33 -35.57 -35.47
CA ARG A 295 26.42 -35.87 -36.41
C ARG A 295 26.68 -37.37 -36.41
N ARG A 296 26.18 -38.02 -37.46
CA ARG A 296 26.74 -39.29 -37.96
C ARG A 296 28.20 -39.03 -38.33
N GLN A 297 29.12 -39.85 -37.84
CA GLN A 297 30.39 -40.07 -38.50
C GLN A 297 30.55 -41.58 -38.70
N GLN A 298 30.53 -41.99 -39.96
CA GLN A 298 31.05 -43.27 -40.42
C GLN A 298 32.10 -42.96 -41.48
N ILE A 299 33.05 -43.89 -41.61
CA ILE A 299 34.09 -44.04 -42.64
C ILE A 299 35.46 -43.42 -42.29
N ARG A 300 36.37 -44.31 -41.86
CA ARG A 300 37.73 -44.38 -42.42
C ARG A 300 37.96 -45.79 -42.93
N THR A 301 38.26 -45.86 -44.22
CA THR A 301 38.84 -46.96 -44.97
C THR A 301 40.37 -46.98 -44.79
N GLN A 302 40.91 -48.18 -45.02
CA GLN A 302 42.29 -48.67 -44.92
C GLN A 302 42.68 -49.25 -43.57
#